data_AF-A0A229XE05-F1
#
_entry.id   AF-A0A229XE05-F1
#
_cell.length_a   1.000
_cell.length_b   1.000
_cell.length_c   1.000
_cell.angle_alpha   90.00
_cell.angle_beta   90.00
_cell.angle_gamma   90.00
#
_symmetry.space_group_name_H-M   'P 1'
#
loop_
_entity.id
_entity.type
_entity.pdbx_description
1 polymer ?
#
loop_
_entity_poly.entity_id
_entity_poly.type
_entity_poly.pdbx_seq_one_letter_code
_entity_poly.pdbx_strand_id
1 'polypeptide(L)'
;MDPNDINILADFLAFNQIPSTFPPSDAADVLVLCVSAILPVAEKVFAHLEKNPTAIKTLVLCGGIGHSTPHLYEAIANDPRYAHLLPEIDGLPEAQVLHHIFRQCFDAPRILSSCRVLIEDRSTNCGANAIETKRLLEVNGICPESMLIVQDPTMSRRTVASFEKAFSGQRTLRFTSWPTFVPKVRLEGGRLVYDESAGIEASRLWRLPRFLGLVMGEIPRLRDDEEGYGPKGKGFIVHVDVPDEVEEAWKRIKDAEMEWERRGVYIRPASLEDYPEADKNELPCRHVDKDLDIVTFHIHISVACKYSSFFYPAVIWSGVRSTGDVVNLPDYESDTFGLYLQWCHANIHPVSEESEEKPEY
;
A
#
# COMPACT_ATOMS: atom_id res chain seq x y z
N MET A 1 10.45 16.60 -4.14
CA MET A 1 10.46 15.49 -3.16
C MET A 1 11.74 14.71 -3.38
N ASP A 2 12.55 14.54 -2.34
CA ASP A 2 13.83 13.82 -2.43
C ASP A 2 13.58 12.29 -2.39
N PRO A 3 14.06 11.49 -3.37
CA PRO A 3 13.97 10.03 -3.31
C PRO A 3 14.63 9.42 -2.07
N ASN A 4 15.65 10.07 -1.49
CA ASN A 4 16.33 9.58 -0.30
C ASN A 4 15.41 9.57 0.93
N ASP A 5 14.60 10.61 1.11
CA ASP A 5 13.61 10.65 2.20
C ASP A 5 12.61 9.50 2.08
N ILE A 6 12.13 9.22 0.87
CA ILE A 6 11.22 8.09 0.62
C ILE A 6 11.89 6.75 0.94
N ASN A 7 13.16 6.60 0.55
CA ASN A 7 13.94 5.39 0.81
C ASN A 7 14.19 5.17 2.31
N ILE A 8 14.45 6.24 3.08
CA ILE A 8 14.57 6.17 4.55
C ILE A 8 13.27 5.62 5.16
N LEU A 9 12.11 6.18 4.76
CA LEU A 9 10.83 5.71 5.27
C LEU A 9 10.54 4.26 4.86
N ALA A 10 10.80 3.92 3.59
CA ALA A 10 10.57 2.58 3.06
C ALA A 10 11.46 1.52 3.72
N ASP A 11 12.74 1.82 3.97
CA ASP A 11 13.66 0.92 4.69
C ASP A 11 13.20 0.70 6.14
N PHE A 12 12.83 1.80 6.82
CA PHE A 12 12.25 1.72 8.16
C PHE A 12 11.00 0.83 8.15
N LEU A 13 10.03 1.07 7.27
CA LEU A 13 8.78 0.31 7.24
C LEU A 13 8.95 -1.17 6.86
N ALA A 14 9.85 -1.46 5.91
CA ALA A 14 10.14 -2.82 5.47
C ALA A 14 10.62 -3.69 6.62
N PHE A 15 11.32 -3.09 7.60
CA PHE A 15 11.79 -3.75 8.81
C PHE A 15 12.52 -5.06 8.49
N ASN A 16 13.33 -5.07 7.43
CA ASN A 16 13.93 -6.30 6.95
C ASN A 16 15.03 -6.78 7.90
N GLN A 17 14.72 -7.80 8.70
CA GLN A 17 15.66 -8.37 9.68
C GLN A 17 16.46 -9.56 9.11
N ILE A 18 16.20 -9.93 7.85
CA ILE A 18 16.92 -11.00 7.15
C ILE A 18 17.68 -10.39 5.96
N PRO A 19 19.01 -10.52 5.90
CA PRO A 19 19.80 -10.03 4.77
C PRO A 19 19.31 -10.63 3.44
N SER A 20 19.19 -9.79 2.41
CA SER A 20 18.67 -10.16 1.08
C SER A 20 19.46 -11.27 0.38
N THR A 21 20.68 -11.54 0.84
CA THR A 21 21.64 -12.49 0.27
C THR A 21 21.38 -13.94 0.68
N PHE A 22 20.62 -14.19 1.75
CA PHE A 22 20.22 -15.54 2.16
C PHE A 22 18.78 -15.52 2.68
N PRO A 23 17.86 -16.33 2.13
CA PRO A 23 16.60 -16.57 2.83
C PRO A 23 16.91 -17.25 4.19
N PRO A 24 15.98 -17.22 5.17
CA PRO A 24 16.28 -17.67 6.53
C PRO A 24 16.98 -19.04 6.53
N SER A 25 18.22 -19.09 7.04
CA SER A 25 19.01 -20.33 7.14
C SER A 25 18.53 -21.24 8.25
N ASP A 26 17.87 -20.64 9.25
CA ASP A 26 17.40 -21.31 10.44
C ASP A 26 15.94 -21.66 10.29
N ALA A 27 15.58 -22.88 10.70
CA ALA A 27 14.20 -23.30 10.63
C ALA A 27 13.34 -22.50 11.62
N ALA A 28 12.35 -21.75 11.12
CA ALA A 28 11.32 -21.17 11.98
C ALA A 28 10.16 -22.17 12.18
N ASP A 29 9.53 -22.15 13.36
CA ASP A 29 8.40 -23.06 13.61
C ASP A 29 7.21 -22.69 12.73
N VAL A 30 6.92 -21.38 12.64
CA VAL A 30 5.79 -20.85 11.87
C VAL A 30 6.28 -19.74 10.94
N LEU A 31 5.88 -19.79 9.66
CA LEU A 31 5.92 -18.65 8.75
C LEU A 31 4.49 -18.14 8.59
N VAL A 32 4.25 -16.87 8.87
CA VAL A 32 2.97 -16.21 8.58
C VAL A 32 3.15 -15.30 7.38
N LEU A 33 2.52 -15.67 6.27
CA LEU A 33 2.44 -14.88 5.06
C LEU A 33 1.13 -14.10 5.09
N CYS A 34 1.21 -12.83 5.49
CA CYS A 34 0.10 -11.91 5.35
C CYS A 34 -0.04 -11.56 3.87
N VAL A 35 -1.19 -11.90 3.29
CA VAL A 35 -1.42 -11.73 1.86
C VAL A 35 -1.48 -10.25 1.51
N SER A 36 -0.87 -9.90 0.38
CA SER A 36 -0.90 -8.54 -0.16
C SER A 36 -0.94 -8.57 -1.69
N ALA A 37 -1.24 -7.42 -2.30
CA ALA A 37 -1.24 -7.24 -3.75
C ALA A 37 0.15 -7.34 -4.39
N ILE A 38 1.22 -7.38 -3.58
CA ILE A 38 2.60 -7.50 -4.08
C ILE A 38 2.96 -8.96 -4.20
N LEU A 39 2.46 -9.57 -5.28
CA LEU A 39 2.65 -11.00 -5.61
C LEU A 39 4.12 -11.47 -5.56
N PRO A 40 5.14 -10.65 -5.95
CA PRO A 40 6.55 -11.02 -5.76
C PRO A 40 6.93 -11.45 -4.33
N VAL A 41 6.25 -10.93 -3.31
CA VAL A 41 6.49 -11.31 -1.90
C VAL A 41 6.13 -12.77 -1.68
N ALA A 42 4.92 -13.17 -2.08
CA ALA A 42 4.46 -14.55 -1.94
C ALA A 42 5.25 -15.52 -2.82
N GLU A 43 5.55 -15.12 -4.07
CA GLU A 43 6.43 -15.88 -4.98
C GLU A 43 7.77 -16.21 -4.34
N LYS A 44 8.40 -15.24 -3.69
CA LYS A 44 9.72 -15.42 -3.05
C LYS A 44 9.64 -16.35 -1.84
N VAL A 45 8.54 -16.32 -1.09
CA VAL A 45 8.28 -17.29 -0.01
C VAL A 45 8.12 -18.69 -0.58
N PHE A 46 7.25 -18.89 -1.58
CA PHE A 46 7.01 -20.21 -2.16
C PHE A 46 8.27 -20.78 -2.81
N ALA A 47 9.01 -19.98 -3.60
CA ALA A 47 10.28 -20.42 -4.19
C ALA A 47 11.33 -20.78 -3.13
N HIS A 48 11.35 -20.11 -1.98
CA HIS A 48 12.22 -20.46 -0.88
C HIS A 48 11.83 -21.80 -0.23
N LEU A 49 10.54 -22.01 0.03
CA LEU A 49 10.02 -23.24 0.64
C LEU A 49 10.11 -24.44 -0.31
N GLU A 50 9.97 -24.24 -1.62
CA GLU A 50 10.25 -25.30 -2.60
C GLU A 50 11.71 -25.73 -2.54
N LYS A 51 12.65 -24.78 -2.50
CA LYS A 51 14.08 -25.08 -2.39
C LYS A 51 14.46 -25.69 -1.04
N ASN A 52 13.76 -25.31 0.03
CA ASN A 52 14.06 -25.69 1.42
C ASN A 52 12.78 -26.18 2.13
N PRO A 53 12.21 -27.34 1.76
CA PRO A 53 10.89 -27.77 2.25
C PRO A 53 10.84 -28.04 3.75
N THR A 54 11.99 -28.25 4.39
CA THR A 54 12.11 -28.45 5.85
C THR A 54 12.46 -27.16 6.61
N ALA A 55 12.54 -26.00 5.93
CA ALA A 55 12.88 -24.74 6.56
C ALA A 55 11.78 -24.24 7.51
N ILE A 56 10.52 -24.62 7.30
CA ILE A 56 9.40 -24.18 8.13
C ILE A 56 8.49 -25.36 8.45
N LYS A 57 8.07 -25.50 9.71
CA LYS A 57 7.15 -26.58 10.13
C LYS A 57 5.70 -26.27 9.75
N THR A 58 5.27 -25.02 9.87
CA THR A 58 3.92 -24.56 9.53
C THR A 58 3.94 -23.25 8.75
N LEU A 59 3.29 -23.22 7.59
CA LEU A 59 2.97 -22.02 6.82
C LEU A 59 1.53 -21.60 7.13
N VAL A 60 1.34 -20.35 7.55
CA VAL A 60 0.02 -19.73 7.67
C VAL A 60 -0.13 -18.72 6.53
N LEU A 61 -1.13 -18.92 5.67
CA LEU A 61 -1.60 -17.87 4.76
C LEU A 61 -2.67 -17.07 5.49
N CYS A 62 -2.47 -15.76 5.63
CA CYS A 62 -3.28 -14.91 6.49
C CYS A 62 -3.86 -13.71 5.72
N GLY A 63 -5.18 -13.58 5.77
CA GLY A 63 -5.92 -12.47 5.16
C GLY A 63 -7.36 -12.88 4.84
N GLY A 64 -8.32 -12.19 5.46
CA GLY A 64 -9.73 -12.33 5.11
C GLY A 64 -10.16 -11.38 3.99
N ILE A 65 -11.24 -10.64 4.17
CA ILE A 65 -11.72 -9.60 3.24
C ILE A 65 -11.55 -8.23 3.90
N GLY A 66 -10.82 -7.34 3.26
CA GLY A 66 -10.51 -6.01 3.78
C GLY A 66 -10.16 -4.99 2.70
N HIS A 67 -9.60 -3.86 3.13
CA HIS A 67 -9.29 -2.72 2.25
C HIS A 67 -8.27 -3.05 1.14
N SER A 68 -7.45 -4.08 1.33
CA SER A 68 -6.42 -4.50 0.36
C SER A 68 -6.93 -5.52 -0.65
N THR A 69 -8.09 -6.14 -0.42
CA THR A 69 -8.60 -7.24 -1.25
C THR A 69 -8.83 -6.80 -2.71
N PRO A 70 -9.42 -5.63 -3.00
CA PRO A 70 -9.56 -5.17 -4.38
C PRO A 70 -8.21 -4.99 -5.10
N HIS A 71 -7.18 -4.54 -4.38
CA HIS A 71 -5.84 -4.38 -4.95
C HIS A 71 -5.18 -5.73 -5.27
N LEU A 72 -5.45 -6.77 -4.46
CA LEU A 72 -5.00 -8.13 -4.75
C LEU A 72 -5.64 -8.65 -6.05
N TYR A 73 -6.96 -8.49 -6.20
CA TYR A 73 -7.64 -8.90 -7.43
C TYR A 73 -7.15 -8.14 -8.65
N GLU A 74 -6.93 -6.82 -8.54
CA GLU A 74 -6.36 -5.99 -9.61
C GLU A 74 -4.94 -6.47 -9.99
N ALA A 75 -4.08 -6.76 -9.00
CA ALA A 75 -2.75 -7.28 -9.25
C ALA A 75 -2.77 -8.64 -9.97
N ILE A 76 -3.68 -9.53 -9.57
CA ILE A 76 -3.85 -10.84 -10.23
C ILE A 76 -4.39 -10.69 -11.65
N ALA A 77 -5.36 -9.79 -11.86
CA ALA A 77 -5.94 -9.52 -13.18
C ALA A 77 -4.90 -8.99 -14.18
N ASN A 78 -3.96 -8.18 -13.68
CA ASN A 78 -2.92 -7.56 -14.50
C ASN A 78 -1.66 -8.43 -14.66
N ASP A 79 -1.54 -9.55 -13.93
CA ASP A 79 -0.39 -10.45 -14.05
C ASP A 79 -0.73 -11.63 -14.99
N PRO A 80 -0.10 -11.75 -16.16
CA PRO A 80 -0.44 -12.78 -17.16
C PRO A 80 -0.25 -14.22 -16.64
N ARG A 81 0.52 -14.42 -15.56
CA ARG A 81 0.67 -15.74 -14.93
C ARG A 81 -0.53 -16.15 -14.10
N TYR A 82 -1.33 -15.21 -13.60
CA TYR A 82 -2.39 -15.49 -12.64
C TYR A 82 -3.78 -15.06 -13.12
N ALA A 83 -3.87 -14.17 -14.11
CA ALA A 83 -5.14 -13.63 -14.62
C ALA A 83 -6.16 -14.72 -15.02
N HIS A 84 -5.69 -15.87 -15.50
CA HIS A 84 -6.55 -17.00 -15.87
C HIS A 84 -7.32 -17.63 -14.70
N LEU A 85 -6.90 -17.37 -13.45
CA LEU A 85 -7.51 -17.89 -12.23
C LEU A 85 -8.66 -17.03 -11.70
N LEU A 86 -8.85 -15.81 -12.22
CA LEU A 86 -9.88 -14.86 -11.75
C LEU A 86 -11.28 -15.47 -11.56
N PRO A 87 -11.81 -16.29 -12.50
CA PRO A 87 -13.13 -16.89 -12.34
C PRO A 87 -13.27 -17.82 -11.13
N GLU A 88 -12.15 -18.37 -10.63
CA GLU A 88 -12.12 -19.33 -9.52
C GLU A 88 -11.88 -18.67 -8.16
N ILE A 89 -11.42 -17.42 -8.15
CA ILE A 89 -11.01 -16.70 -6.93
C ILE A 89 -11.90 -15.50 -6.58
N ASP A 90 -12.84 -15.14 -7.46
CA ASP A 90 -13.76 -14.02 -7.23
C ASP A 90 -14.55 -14.18 -5.93
N GLY A 91 -14.61 -13.11 -5.14
CA GLY A 91 -15.26 -13.09 -3.83
C GLY A 91 -14.58 -13.91 -2.73
N LEU A 92 -13.47 -14.59 -3.00
CA LEU A 92 -12.74 -15.33 -1.98
C LEU A 92 -11.88 -14.42 -1.09
N PRO A 93 -11.75 -14.72 0.21
CA PRO A 93 -10.80 -14.03 1.09
C PRO A 93 -9.36 -14.12 0.60
N GLU A 94 -8.52 -13.12 0.91
CA GLU A 94 -7.15 -12.99 0.41
C GLU A 94 -6.29 -14.26 0.61
N ALA A 95 -6.39 -14.91 1.78
CA ALA A 95 -5.67 -16.15 2.07
C ALA A 95 -6.15 -17.33 1.21
N GLN A 96 -7.44 -17.41 0.89
CA GLN A 96 -8.00 -18.44 0.01
C GLN A 96 -7.59 -18.19 -1.44
N VAL A 97 -7.59 -16.93 -1.89
CA VAL A 97 -7.07 -16.53 -3.21
C VAL A 97 -5.61 -16.96 -3.36
N LEU A 98 -4.77 -16.62 -2.38
CA LEU A 98 -3.36 -16.97 -2.45
C LEU A 98 -3.14 -18.48 -2.33
N HIS A 99 -3.93 -19.19 -1.53
CA HIS A 99 -3.89 -20.65 -1.46
C HIS A 99 -4.24 -21.29 -2.81
N HIS A 100 -5.21 -20.73 -3.53
CA HIS A 100 -5.58 -21.18 -4.86
C HIS A 100 -4.41 -21.00 -5.84
N ILE A 101 -3.80 -19.81 -5.88
CA ILE A 101 -2.60 -19.52 -6.69
C ILE A 101 -1.45 -20.48 -6.32
N PHE A 102 -1.19 -20.67 -5.02
CA PHE A 102 -0.18 -21.59 -4.50
C PHE A 102 -0.38 -23.01 -5.04
N ARG A 103 -1.63 -23.50 -5.04
CA ARG A 103 -1.98 -24.85 -5.49
C ARG A 103 -1.86 -25.04 -6.99
N GLN A 104 -2.17 -24.01 -7.78
CA GLN A 104 -2.23 -24.12 -9.26
C GLN A 104 -0.92 -23.74 -9.95
N CYS A 105 -0.14 -22.83 -9.37
CA CYS A 105 1.01 -22.21 -10.05
C CYS A 105 2.37 -22.53 -9.43
N PHE A 106 2.41 -23.20 -8.28
CA PHE A 106 3.64 -23.56 -7.56
C PHE A 106 3.68 -25.06 -7.25
N ASP A 107 4.85 -25.57 -6.87
CA ASP A 107 5.04 -26.97 -6.45
C ASP A 107 4.53 -27.18 -5.00
N ALA A 108 3.23 -26.97 -4.84
CA ALA A 108 2.52 -27.17 -3.58
C ALA A 108 2.75 -28.58 -3.01
N PRO A 109 2.74 -29.69 -3.78
CA PRO A 109 3.04 -31.01 -3.24
C PRO A 109 4.41 -31.09 -2.56
N ARG A 110 5.44 -30.45 -3.13
CA ARG A 110 6.77 -30.43 -2.52
C ARG A 110 6.79 -29.70 -1.18
N ILE A 111 6.13 -28.55 -1.08
CA ILE A 111 6.03 -27.80 0.19
C ILE A 111 5.19 -28.58 1.22
N LEU A 112 4.03 -29.09 0.81
CA LEU A 112 3.10 -29.86 1.66
C LEU A 112 3.69 -31.18 2.17
N SER A 113 4.73 -31.71 1.51
CA SER A 113 5.41 -32.95 1.95
C SER A 113 6.11 -32.80 3.31
N SER A 114 6.48 -31.57 3.70
CA SER A 114 7.31 -31.30 4.88
C SER A 114 6.80 -30.13 5.72
N CYS A 115 5.80 -29.39 5.23
CA CYS A 115 5.25 -28.20 5.88
C CYS A 115 3.73 -28.29 5.98
N ARG A 116 3.17 -28.02 7.16
CA ARG A 116 1.72 -27.91 7.35
C ARG A 116 1.26 -26.55 6.85
N VAL A 117 0.29 -26.50 5.93
CA VAL A 117 -0.31 -25.24 5.47
C VAL A 117 -1.64 -25.01 6.18
N LEU A 118 -1.79 -23.83 6.77
CA LEU A 118 -3.02 -23.37 7.42
C LEU A 118 -3.50 -22.09 6.74
N ILE A 119 -4.82 -21.92 6.69
CA ILE A 119 -5.47 -20.76 6.09
C ILE A 119 -6.21 -20.00 7.18
N GLU A 120 -5.86 -18.72 7.35
CA GLU A 120 -6.59 -17.76 8.17
C GLU A 120 -7.30 -16.78 7.23
N ASP A 121 -8.61 -16.92 7.08
CA ASP A 121 -9.45 -16.22 6.10
C ASP A 121 -10.56 -15.36 6.72
N ARG A 122 -10.45 -15.04 8.03
CA ARG A 122 -11.46 -14.28 8.79
C ARG A 122 -11.05 -12.85 9.09
N SER A 123 -9.76 -12.54 9.08
CA SER A 123 -9.24 -11.21 9.40
C SER A 123 -9.69 -10.13 8.42
N THR A 124 -10.06 -8.94 8.91
CA THR A 124 -10.55 -7.83 8.07
C THR A 124 -9.56 -6.66 7.97
N ASN A 125 -8.47 -6.72 8.74
CA ASN A 125 -7.42 -5.71 8.81
C ASN A 125 -6.16 -6.28 9.47
N CYS A 126 -5.05 -5.55 9.35
CA CYS A 126 -3.74 -5.98 9.87
C CYS A 126 -3.70 -6.33 11.37
N GLY A 127 -4.46 -5.64 12.23
CA GLY A 127 -4.54 -6.01 13.64
C GLY A 127 -5.28 -7.34 13.85
N ALA A 128 -6.36 -7.55 13.09
CA ALA A 128 -7.11 -8.80 13.09
C ALA A 128 -6.30 -9.98 12.55
N ASN A 129 -5.40 -9.77 11.58
CA ASN A 129 -4.49 -10.81 11.08
C ASN A 129 -3.73 -11.49 12.23
N ALA A 130 -3.14 -10.70 13.14
CA ALA A 130 -2.38 -11.21 14.27
C ALA A 130 -3.25 -12.00 15.27
N ILE A 131 -4.44 -11.47 15.59
CA ILE A 131 -5.36 -12.07 16.56
C ILE A 131 -5.95 -13.39 16.02
N GLU A 132 -6.43 -13.39 14.78
CA GLU A 132 -7.01 -14.59 14.16
C GLU A 132 -5.95 -15.64 13.86
N THR A 133 -4.73 -15.24 13.48
CA THR A 133 -3.60 -16.18 13.33
C THR A 133 -3.28 -16.86 14.66
N LYS A 134 -3.21 -16.11 15.76
CA LYS A 134 -3.03 -16.69 17.10
C LYS A 134 -4.12 -17.71 17.43
N ARG A 135 -5.39 -17.35 17.22
CA ARG A 135 -6.53 -18.25 17.43
C ARG A 135 -6.43 -19.52 16.58
N LEU A 136 -6.03 -19.38 15.31
CA LEU A 136 -5.86 -20.50 14.39
C LEU A 136 -4.76 -21.46 14.87
N LEU A 137 -3.62 -20.93 15.32
CA LEU A 137 -2.52 -21.75 15.87
C LEU A 137 -2.96 -22.49 17.14
N GLU A 138 -3.66 -21.81 18.06
CA GLU A 138 -4.17 -22.39 19.31
C GLU A 138 -5.15 -23.54 19.06
N VAL A 139 -6.14 -23.35 18.17
CA VAL A 139 -7.14 -24.38 17.83
C VAL A 139 -6.50 -25.62 17.20
N ASN A 140 -5.36 -25.45 16.54
CA ASN A 140 -4.62 -26.57 15.96
C ASN A 140 -3.45 -27.06 16.83
N GLY A 141 -3.38 -26.65 18.09
CA GLY A 141 -2.38 -27.11 19.05
C GLY A 141 -0.94 -26.74 18.70
N ILE A 142 -0.70 -25.65 17.96
CA ILE A 142 0.64 -25.15 17.66
C ILE A 142 1.03 -24.09 18.69
N CYS A 143 2.16 -24.35 19.37
CA CYS A 143 2.84 -23.38 20.24
C CYS A 143 4.24 -23.12 19.65
N PRO A 144 4.42 -22.07 18.83
CA PRO A 144 5.72 -21.79 18.21
C PRO A 144 6.70 -21.18 19.22
N GLU A 145 7.99 -21.46 19.06
CA GLU A 145 9.09 -20.74 19.70
C GLU A 145 9.63 -19.62 18.81
N SER A 146 9.44 -19.73 17.50
CA SER A 146 9.83 -18.73 16.51
C SER A 146 8.76 -18.55 15.42
N MET A 147 8.54 -17.29 15.03
CA MET A 147 7.61 -16.92 13.99
C MET A 147 8.25 -15.95 13.00
N LEU A 148 8.28 -16.34 11.74
CA LEU A 148 8.73 -15.52 10.62
C LEU A 148 7.53 -14.81 10.01
N ILE A 149 7.51 -13.48 10.05
CA ILE A 149 6.42 -12.67 9.53
C ILE A 149 6.81 -12.12 8.15
N VAL A 150 5.99 -12.43 7.16
CA VAL A 150 6.12 -11.92 5.80
C VAL A 150 4.87 -11.09 5.48
N GLN A 151 5.10 -9.87 5.00
CA GLN A 151 4.06 -8.91 4.67
C GLN A 151 4.56 -7.98 3.55
N ASP A 152 3.64 -7.26 2.90
CA ASP A 152 3.92 -6.04 2.14
C ASP A 152 4.97 -5.17 2.88
N PRO A 153 6.10 -4.83 2.23
CA PRO A 153 7.17 -4.06 2.85
C PRO A 153 6.71 -2.76 3.52
N THR A 154 5.70 -2.07 2.99
CA THR A 154 5.22 -0.81 3.58
C THR A 154 4.53 -1.03 4.92
N MET A 155 4.01 -2.23 5.20
CA MET A 155 3.23 -2.56 6.41
C MET A 155 3.94 -3.54 7.35
N SER A 156 5.14 -3.98 7.01
CA SER A 156 5.87 -5.03 7.75
C SER A 156 6.11 -4.68 9.21
N ARG A 157 6.67 -3.50 9.50
CA ARG A 157 6.93 -3.07 10.88
C ARG A 157 5.67 -3.06 11.74
N ARG A 158 4.58 -2.46 11.26
CA ARG A 158 3.30 -2.41 11.98
C ARG A 158 2.71 -3.79 12.18
N THR A 159 2.87 -4.68 11.20
CA THR A 159 2.42 -6.06 11.29
C THR A 159 3.17 -6.80 12.40
N VAL A 160 4.50 -6.73 12.44
CA VAL A 160 5.28 -7.35 13.54
C VAL A 160 4.86 -6.80 14.90
N ALA A 161 4.73 -5.49 15.04
CA ALA A 161 4.28 -4.87 16.30
C ALA A 161 2.85 -5.32 16.71
N SER A 162 1.99 -5.65 15.73
CA SER A 162 0.65 -6.22 15.98
C SER A 162 0.73 -7.67 16.47
N PHE A 163 1.64 -8.48 15.90
CA PHE A 163 1.90 -9.85 16.34
C PHE A 163 2.49 -9.88 17.75
N GLU A 164 3.49 -9.05 18.04
CA GLU A 164 4.05 -8.92 19.40
C GLU A 164 2.97 -8.58 20.43
N LYS A 165 2.04 -7.68 20.08
CA LYS A 165 0.90 -7.33 20.93
C LYS A 165 -0.01 -8.54 21.17
N ALA A 166 -0.46 -9.20 20.10
CA ALA A 166 -1.37 -10.34 20.17
C ALA A 166 -0.80 -11.51 20.99
N PHE A 167 0.52 -11.71 20.91
CA PHE A 167 1.26 -12.78 21.59
C PHE A 167 1.97 -12.34 22.87
N SER A 168 1.69 -11.16 23.42
CA SER A 168 2.35 -10.60 24.61
C SER A 168 2.35 -11.51 25.86
N GLY A 169 1.46 -12.51 25.94
CA GLY A 169 1.47 -13.54 26.99
C GLY A 169 2.55 -14.64 26.82
N GLN A 170 3.19 -14.76 25.66
CA GLN A 170 4.18 -15.79 25.32
C GLN A 170 5.60 -15.18 25.26
N ARG A 171 6.23 -15.03 26.43
CA ARG A 171 7.49 -14.27 26.59
C ARG A 171 8.71 -14.84 25.85
N THR A 172 8.67 -16.09 25.40
CA THR A 172 9.79 -16.78 24.73
C THR A 172 9.66 -16.82 23.21
N LEU A 173 8.49 -16.46 22.67
CA LEU A 173 8.25 -16.46 21.23
C LEU A 173 9.07 -15.34 20.56
N ARG A 174 9.90 -15.71 19.59
CA ARG A 174 10.69 -14.76 18.79
C ARG A 174 9.98 -14.43 17.48
N PHE A 175 9.87 -13.15 17.19
CA PHE A 175 9.39 -12.67 15.89
C PHE A 175 10.58 -12.21 15.04
N THR A 176 10.58 -12.61 13.77
CA THR A 176 11.52 -12.12 12.76
C THR A 176 10.74 -11.62 11.56
N SER A 177 11.06 -10.43 11.07
CA SER A 177 10.45 -9.89 9.86
C SER A 177 11.26 -10.25 8.60
N TRP A 178 10.56 -10.67 7.56
CA TRP A 178 11.12 -10.90 6.24
C TRP A 178 10.15 -10.41 5.16
N PRO A 179 10.18 -9.11 4.78
CA PRO A 179 9.36 -8.56 3.69
C PRO A 179 9.78 -9.06 2.30
N THR A 180 10.81 -9.90 2.23
CA THR A 180 11.44 -10.48 1.02
C THR A 180 12.23 -9.49 0.14
N PHE A 181 11.96 -8.18 0.23
CA PHE A 181 12.74 -7.11 -0.36
C PHE A 181 12.48 -5.78 0.36
N VAL A 182 13.29 -4.76 0.06
CA VAL A 182 13.07 -3.37 0.50
C VAL A 182 12.85 -2.53 -0.76
N PRO A 183 11.68 -1.88 -0.93
CA PRO A 183 11.43 -1.05 -2.09
C PRO A 183 12.32 0.18 -2.06
N LYS A 184 12.87 0.53 -3.23
CA LYS A 184 13.69 1.72 -3.40
C LYS A 184 13.19 2.51 -4.60
N VAL A 185 13.33 3.82 -4.52
CA VAL A 185 13.05 4.76 -5.58
C VAL A 185 14.28 5.60 -5.88
N ARG A 186 14.35 6.12 -7.10
CA ARG A 186 15.41 7.01 -7.56
C ARG A 186 14.83 8.07 -8.47
N LEU A 187 15.61 9.11 -8.73
CA LEU A 187 15.29 10.08 -9.78
C LEU A 187 15.91 9.62 -11.11
N GLU A 188 15.10 9.64 -12.15
CA GLU A 188 15.50 9.39 -13.53
C GLU A 188 14.83 10.42 -14.44
N GLY A 189 15.63 11.25 -15.12
CA GLY A 189 15.10 12.31 -15.99
C GLY A 189 14.15 13.28 -15.26
N GLY A 190 14.41 13.55 -13.97
CA GLY A 190 13.56 14.40 -13.12
C GLY A 190 12.27 13.73 -12.63
N ARG A 191 12.03 12.46 -12.96
CA ARG A 191 10.86 11.70 -12.52
C ARG A 191 11.26 10.70 -11.44
N LEU A 192 10.37 10.51 -10.47
CA LEU A 192 10.52 9.45 -9.49
C LEU A 192 10.18 8.11 -10.17
N VAL A 193 11.07 7.14 -10.05
CA VAL A 193 10.90 5.78 -10.57
C VAL A 193 11.34 4.76 -9.53
N TYR A 194 10.88 3.52 -9.64
CA TYR A 194 11.42 2.44 -8.82
C TYR A 194 12.86 2.11 -9.23
N ASP A 195 13.65 1.74 -8.23
CA ASP A 195 14.93 1.08 -8.42
C ASP A 195 14.68 -0.44 -8.49
N GLU A 196 14.81 -1.00 -9.69
CA GLU A 196 14.60 -2.42 -9.98
C GLU A 196 15.81 -3.30 -9.63
N SER A 197 16.84 -2.77 -8.94
CA SER A 197 18.03 -3.53 -8.50
C SER A 197 17.70 -4.76 -7.65
N ALA A 198 16.51 -4.80 -7.03
CA ALA A 198 15.99 -5.97 -6.32
C ALA A 198 15.49 -7.11 -7.24
N GLY A 199 15.52 -6.93 -8.56
CA GLY A 199 15.05 -7.91 -9.55
C GLY A 199 13.53 -8.02 -9.65
N ILE A 200 12.80 -6.98 -9.24
CA ILE A 200 11.35 -6.90 -9.33
C ILE A 200 11.01 -5.74 -10.27
N GLU A 201 10.27 -6.05 -11.33
CA GLU A 201 9.77 -5.06 -12.29
C GLU A 201 8.82 -4.06 -11.62
N ALA A 202 8.95 -2.78 -11.96
CA ALA A 202 8.12 -1.69 -11.45
C ALA A 202 6.62 -1.91 -11.72
N SER A 203 6.27 -2.59 -12.82
CA SER A 203 4.90 -2.98 -13.18
C SER A 203 4.24 -3.91 -12.16
N ARG A 204 5.05 -4.62 -11.36
CA ARG A 204 4.64 -5.60 -10.34
C ARG A 204 4.68 -5.05 -8.92
N LEU A 205 5.03 -3.77 -8.80
CA LEU A 205 5.01 -3.02 -7.55
C LEU A 205 3.75 -2.13 -7.50
N TRP A 206 3.54 -1.45 -6.39
CA TRP A 206 2.47 -0.46 -6.30
C TRP A 206 2.66 0.63 -7.36
N ARG A 207 1.58 1.20 -7.89
CA ARG A 207 1.68 2.51 -8.55
C ARG A 207 2.31 3.52 -7.57
N LEU A 208 3.23 4.36 -8.04
CA LEU A 208 4.00 5.27 -7.18
C LEU A 208 3.13 6.10 -6.21
N PRO A 209 2.00 6.70 -6.62
CA PRO A 209 1.15 7.43 -5.66
C PRO A 209 0.56 6.54 -4.56
N ARG A 210 0.26 5.28 -4.86
CA ARG A 210 -0.20 4.31 -3.85
C ARG A 210 0.93 3.99 -2.87
N PHE A 211 2.14 3.76 -3.37
CA PHE A 211 3.32 3.54 -2.53
C PHE A 211 3.59 4.72 -1.60
N LEU A 212 3.63 5.95 -2.13
CA LEU A 212 3.83 7.15 -1.33
C LEU A 212 2.72 7.32 -0.27
N GLY A 213 1.46 7.12 -0.64
CA GLY A 213 0.34 7.19 0.32
C GLY A 213 0.41 6.12 1.41
N LEU A 214 0.91 4.92 1.10
CA LEU A 214 1.16 3.87 2.10
C LEU A 214 2.28 4.29 3.04
N VAL A 215 3.44 4.64 2.50
CA VAL A 215 4.63 5.04 3.28
C VAL A 215 4.32 6.23 4.19
N MET A 216 3.69 7.27 3.65
CA MET A 216 3.32 8.47 4.42
C MET A 216 2.22 8.20 5.46
N GLY A 217 1.32 7.27 5.18
CA GLY A 217 0.24 6.90 6.11
C GLY A 217 0.69 5.97 7.24
N GLU A 218 1.77 5.20 7.07
CA GLU A 218 2.25 4.25 8.07
C GLU A 218 3.05 4.90 9.20
N ILE A 219 3.85 5.94 8.91
CA ILE A 219 4.65 6.62 9.95
C ILE A 219 3.76 7.18 11.08
N PRO A 220 2.68 7.95 10.82
CA PRO A 220 1.79 8.41 11.89
C PRO A 220 1.12 7.28 12.67
N ARG A 221 0.84 6.13 12.04
CA ARG A 221 0.27 4.97 12.75
C ARG A 221 1.29 4.34 13.70
N LEU A 222 2.58 4.38 13.36
CA LEU A 222 3.64 3.79 14.17
C LEU A 222 4.09 4.69 15.33
N ARG A 223 3.82 6.00 15.28
CA ARG A 223 4.07 6.90 16.41
C ARG A 223 3.34 6.41 17.65
N ASP A 224 4.02 6.50 18.79
CA ASP A 224 3.40 6.25 20.09
C ASP A 224 3.03 7.58 20.74
N ASP A 225 2.03 8.22 20.16
CA ASP A 225 1.40 9.46 20.62
C ASP A 225 -0.13 9.26 20.66
N GLU A 226 -0.89 10.32 20.94
CA GLU A 226 -2.35 10.26 21.10
C GLU A 226 -3.10 9.81 19.82
N GLU A 227 -2.53 10.05 18.63
CA GLU A 227 -3.15 9.74 17.34
C GLU A 227 -2.66 8.41 16.73
N GLY A 228 -1.48 7.97 17.16
CA GLY A 228 -0.84 6.75 16.70
C GLY A 228 -1.44 5.46 17.27
N TYR A 229 -0.92 4.31 16.82
CA TYR A 229 -1.49 3.00 17.16
C TYR A 229 -0.85 2.38 18.40
N GLY A 230 0.20 2.99 18.94
CA GLY A 230 0.88 2.54 20.14
C GLY A 230 0.06 2.70 21.43
N PRO A 231 0.60 2.26 22.58
CA PRO A 231 -0.06 2.32 23.88
C PRO A 231 -0.54 3.71 24.34
N LYS A 232 0.08 4.80 23.86
CA LYS A 232 -0.32 6.18 24.19
C LYS A 232 -1.48 6.71 23.34
N GLY A 233 -1.84 6.01 22.27
CA GLY A 233 -2.94 6.34 21.37
C GLY A 233 -3.98 5.23 21.34
N LYS A 234 -4.13 4.59 20.18
CA LYS A 234 -5.20 3.60 19.95
C LYS A 234 -4.94 2.22 20.57
N GLY A 235 -3.72 1.94 21.02
CA GLY A 235 -3.37 0.69 21.71
C GLY A 235 -3.46 -0.58 20.85
N PHE A 236 -3.44 -0.45 19.53
CA PHE A 236 -3.54 -1.57 18.58
C PHE A 236 -2.22 -2.33 18.41
N ILE A 237 -1.08 -1.67 18.63
CA ILE A 237 0.26 -2.27 18.55
C ILE A 237 1.05 -2.05 19.84
N VAL A 238 2.18 -2.74 19.98
CA VAL A 238 3.18 -2.38 21.00
C VAL A 238 3.82 -1.03 20.69
N HIS A 239 4.54 -0.46 21.66
CA HIS A 239 5.35 0.73 21.41
C HIS A 239 6.37 0.47 20.28
N VAL A 240 6.54 1.45 19.40
CA VAL A 240 7.56 1.44 18.35
C VAL A 240 8.39 2.72 18.47
N ASP A 241 9.70 2.56 18.62
CA ASP A 241 10.64 3.66 18.53
C ASP A 241 10.79 4.09 17.06
N VAL A 242 10.25 5.25 16.71
CA VAL A 242 10.45 5.88 15.38
C VAL A 242 11.68 6.79 15.46
N PRO A 243 12.77 6.50 14.73
CA PRO A 243 13.99 7.31 14.78
C PRO A 243 13.79 8.75 14.29
N ASP A 244 14.58 9.68 14.83
CA ASP A 244 14.54 11.10 14.43
C ASP A 244 14.75 11.29 12.92
N GLU A 245 15.67 10.54 12.32
CA GLU A 245 15.93 10.58 10.86
C GLU A 245 14.67 10.23 10.03
N VAL A 246 13.88 9.26 10.51
CA VAL A 246 12.62 8.86 9.87
C VAL A 246 11.55 9.94 10.05
N GLU A 247 11.46 10.53 11.25
CA GLU A 247 10.54 11.63 11.53
C GLU A 247 10.86 12.88 10.69
N GLU A 248 12.14 13.22 10.55
CA GLU A 248 12.60 14.34 9.75
C GLU A 248 12.35 14.11 8.25
N ALA A 249 12.64 12.91 7.73
CA ALA A 249 12.34 12.54 6.35
C ALA A 249 10.83 12.65 6.06
N TRP A 250 9.99 12.14 6.96
CA TRP A 250 8.54 12.26 6.83
C TRP A 250 8.06 13.72 6.85
N LYS A 251 8.62 14.55 7.73
CA LYS A 251 8.29 16.00 7.77
C LYS A 251 8.67 16.70 6.47
N ARG A 252 9.87 16.45 5.93
CA ARG A 252 10.30 17.03 4.64
C ARG A 252 9.38 16.65 3.49
N ILE A 253 8.93 15.39 3.43
CA ILE A 253 7.98 14.94 2.41
C ILE A 253 6.62 15.64 2.56
N LYS A 254 6.09 15.69 3.79
CA LYS A 254 4.81 16.34 4.10
C LYS A 254 4.84 17.84 3.83
N ASP A 255 5.91 18.52 4.21
CA ASP A 255 6.04 19.97 4.00
C ASP A 255 6.14 20.29 2.50
N ALA A 256 6.84 19.46 1.73
CA ALA A 256 6.88 19.58 0.28
C ALA A 256 5.47 19.44 -0.30
N GLU A 257 4.69 18.42 0.09
CA GLU A 257 3.29 18.23 -0.33
C GLU A 257 2.42 19.48 -0.03
N MET A 258 2.51 20.00 1.20
CA MET A 258 1.78 21.21 1.61
C MET A 258 2.25 22.49 0.92
N GLU A 259 3.51 22.55 0.46
CA GLU A 259 4.01 23.68 -0.32
C GLU A 259 3.39 23.69 -1.73
N TRP A 260 3.16 22.54 -2.35
CA TRP A 260 2.43 22.45 -3.62
C TRP A 260 0.97 22.89 -3.47
N GLU A 261 0.30 22.49 -2.39
CA GLU A 261 -1.07 22.92 -2.09
C GLU A 261 -1.16 24.44 -1.83
N ARG A 262 -0.17 25.01 -1.12
CA ARG A 262 -0.12 26.45 -0.80
C ARG A 262 0.30 27.34 -1.96
N ARG A 263 1.15 26.85 -2.86
CA ARG A 263 1.65 27.63 -4.01
C ARG A 263 0.60 27.81 -5.11
N GLY A 264 -0.57 27.18 -5.02
CA GLY A 264 -1.68 27.38 -5.96
C GLY A 264 -1.18 27.39 -7.41
N VAL A 265 -0.33 26.42 -7.77
CA VAL A 265 0.39 26.44 -9.04
C VAL A 265 -0.64 26.53 -10.16
N TYR A 266 -0.70 27.71 -10.80
CA TYR A 266 -1.47 27.95 -12.00
C TYR A 266 -0.87 27.08 -13.09
N ILE A 267 -1.52 25.95 -13.31
CA ILE A 267 -1.18 25.02 -14.38
C ILE A 267 -1.78 25.62 -15.65
N ARG A 268 -0.99 25.77 -16.71
CA ARG A 268 -1.53 26.12 -18.02
C ARG A 268 -2.27 24.89 -18.56
N PRO A 269 -3.52 25.00 -19.06
CA PRO A 269 -4.20 23.86 -19.64
C PRO A 269 -3.37 23.31 -20.81
N ALA A 270 -3.07 22.01 -20.78
CA ALA A 270 -2.57 21.33 -21.96
C ALA A 270 -3.63 21.46 -23.07
N SER A 271 -3.19 21.76 -24.29
CA SER A 271 -4.10 21.88 -25.43
C SER A 271 -4.64 20.49 -25.77
N LEU A 272 -5.85 20.42 -26.35
CA LEU A 272 -6.46 19.16 -26.77
C LEU A 272 -5.61 18.36 -27.78
N GLU A 273 -4.57 18.98 -28.34
CA GLU A 273 -3.61 18.42 -29.30
C GLU A 273 -2.48 17.62 -28.60
N ASP A 274 -2.32 17.77 -27.28
CA ASP A 274 -1.23 17.14 -26.51
C ASP A 274 -1.59 15.73 -25.98
N TYR A 275 -2.80 15.22 -26.26
CA TYR A 275 -3.29 13.95 -25.74
C TYR A 275 -3.48 12.87 -26.83
N PRO A 276 -2.94 11.64 -26.65
CA PRO A 276 -3.29 10.50 -27.50
C PRO A 276 -4.78 10.16 -27.36
N GLU A 277 -5.44 9.82 -28.47
CA GLU A 277 -6.91 9.69 -28.59
C GLU A 277 -7.59 8.69 -27.64
N ALA A 278 -6.84 7.81 -26.96
CA ALA A 278 -7.37 6.73 -26.14
C ALA A 278 -7.81 7.12 -24.71
N ASP A 279 -7.39 8.28 -24.18
CA ASP A 279 -7.64 8.69 -22.78
C ASP A 279 -8.83 9.64 -22.58
N LYS A 280 -9.60 9.93 -23.64
CA LYS A 280 -10.63 10.98 -23.61
C LYS A 280 -11.90 10.63 -22.80
N ASN A 281 -12.11 9.36 -22.45
CA ASN A 281 -13.36 8.86 -21.85
C ASN A 281 -13.35 8.69 -20.31
N GLU A 282 -12.22 8.91 -19.62
CA GLU A 282 -12.11 8.79 -18.15
C GLU A 282 -11.82 10.14 -17.44
N LEU A 283 -11.83 11.23 -18.19
CA LEU A 283 -11.57 12.57 -17.68
C LEU A 283 -12.81 13.19 -17.00
N PRO A 284 -12.63 14.04 -15.98
CA PRO A 284 -13.73 14.74 -15.35
C PRO A 284 -14.46 15.64 -16.37
N CYS A 285 -15.77 15.46 -16.51
CA CYS A 285 -16.59 16.28 -17.39
C CYS A 285 -16.84 17.64 -16.72
N ARG A 286 -16.23 18.70 -17.27
CA ARG A 286 -16.51 20.11 -16.90
C ARG A 286 -17.74 20.60 -17.65
N HIS A 287 -18.73 21.10 -16.93
CA HIS A 287 -19.88 21.79 -17.49
C HIS A 287 -19.88 23.25 -17.03
N VAL A 288 -20.07 24.18 -17.96
CA VAL A 288 -20.17 25.61 -17.67
C VAL A 288 -21.60 26.05 -17.95
N ASP A 289 -22.34 26.40 -16.91
CA ASP A 289 -23.64 27.03 -17.06
C ASP A 289 -23.45 28.54 -17.21
N LYS A 290 -23.59 29.03 -18.46
CA LYS A 290 -23.30 30.42 -18.82
C LYS A 290 -24.32 31.42 -18.25
N ASP A 291 -25.48 30.96 -17.82
CA ASP A 291 -26.55 31.83 -17.32
C ASP A 291 -26.46 32.03 -15.79
N LEU A 292 -25.69 31.18 -15.09
CA LEU A 292 -25.57 31.20 -13.63
C LEU A 292 -24.15 31.46 -13.11
N ASP A 293 -23.16 31.60 -14.00
CA ASP A 293 -21.73 31.74 -13.67
C ASP A 293 -21.22 30.63 -12.72
N ILE A 294 -21.80 29.43 -12.85
CA ILE A 294 -21.47 28.24 -12.07
C ILE A 294 -20.75 27.23 -12.97
N VAL A 295 -19.63 26.70 -12.46
CA VAL A 295 -18.87 25.62 -13.10
C VAL A 295 -19.05 24.34 -12.30
N THR A 296 -19.54 23.29 -12.97
CA THR A 296 -19.82 21.98 -12.36
C THR A 296 -18.83 20.94 -12.86
N PHE A 297 -18.30 20.12 -11.94
CA PHE A 297 -17.41 19.01 -12.24
C PHE A 297 -18.04 17.70 -11.77
N HIS A 298 -18.08 16.70 -12.67
CA HIS A 298 -18.51 15.35 -12.31
C HIS A 298 -17.28 14.50 -11.96
N ILE A 299 -17.21 14.06 -10.70
CA ILE A 299 -16.12 13.22 -10.20
C ILE A 299 -16.67 12.01 -9.44
N HIS A 300 -15.95 10.88 -9.51
CA HIS A 300 -16.26 9.73 -8.68
C HIS A 300 -15.80 9.95 -7.23
N ILE A 301 -16.68 9.66 -6.27
CA ILE A 301 -16.46 9.91 -4.84
C ILE A 301 -15.20 9.24 -4.28
N SER A 302 -14.87 8.05 -4.79
CA SER A 302 -13.65 7.34 -4.39
C SER A 302 -12.36 8.02 -4.85
N VAL A 303 -12.41 8.79 -5.95
CA VAL A 303 -11.27 9.57 -6.44
C VAL A 303 -11.12 10.85 -5.62
N ALA A 304 -12.23 11.55 -5.36
CA ALA A 304 -12.25 12.78 -4.55
C ALA A 304 -11.71 12.54 -3.13
N CYS A 305 -12.16 11.47 -2.48
CA CYS A 305 -11.79 11.11 -1.11
C CYS A 305 -10.40 10.48 -0.99
N LYS A 306 -9.78 10.04 -2.09
CA LYS A 306 -8.47 9.37 -2.09
C LYS A 306 -7.31 10.36 -1.96
N TYR A 307 -7.47 11.57 -2.51
CA TYR A 307 -6.39 12.55 -2.63
C TYR A 307 -6.63 13.83 -1.82
N SER A 308 -7.69 13.90 -1.03
CA SER A 308 -8.00 15.10 -0.25
C SER A 308 -8.68 14.79 1.08
N SER A 309 -8.12 15.37 2.13
CA SER A 309 -8.67 15.37 3.49
C SER A 309 -9.89 16.28 3.64
N PHE A 310 -10.21 17.12 2.64
CA PHE A 310 -11.41 17.96 2.62
C PHE A 310 -12.65 17.17 2.20
N PHE A 311 -12.55 16.39 1.12
CA PHE A 311 -13.71 15.66 0.57
C PHE A 311 -14.16 14.50 1.46
N TYR A 312 -13.24 13.86 2.17
CA TYR A 312 -13.55 12.73 3.06
C TYR A 312 -14.60 13.07 4.14
N PRO A 313 -14.42 14.10 4.99
CA PRO A 313 -15.44 14.52 5.94
C PRO A 313 -16.65 15.20 5.25
N ALA A 314 -16.44 15.96 4.18
CA ALA A 314 -17.53 16.65 3.47
C ALA A 314 -18.57 15.69 2.88
N VAL A 315 -18.18 14.46 2.53
CA VAL A 315 -19.03 13.41 1.96
C VAL A 315 -19.70 12.53 3.04
N ILE A 316 -18.97 12.23 4.13
CA ILE A 316 -19.46 11.36 5.21
C ILE A 316 -20.51 12.08 6.07
N TRP A 317 -20.30 13.36 6.38
CA TRP A 317 -21.21 14.12 7.26
C TRP A 317 -22.46 14.66 6.55
N SER A 318 -22.47 14.66 5.21
CA SER A 318 -23.58 15.16 4.38
C SER A 318 -24.54 14.07 3.91
N GLY A 319 -24.26 12.79 4.20
CA GLY A 319 -25.17 11.68 3.88
C GLY A 319 -25.31 11.37 2.38
N VAL A 320 -24.27 11.74 1.60
CA VAL A 320 -24.25 11.64 0.14
C VAL A 320 -24.39 10.18 -0.32
N ARG A 321 -25.39 9.92 -1.17
CA ARG A 321 -25.61 8.64 -1.86
C ARG A 321 -24.89 8.66 -3.20
N SER A 322 -24.52 7.49 -3.71
CA SER A 322 -23.63 7.29 -4.85
C SER A 322 -24.08 7.87 -6.21
N THR A 323 -25.17 8.64 -6.28
CA THR A 323 -25.69 9.25 -7.52
C THR A 323 -26.37 10.59 -7.25
N GLY A 324 -25.87 11.67 -7.87
CA GLY A 324 -26.60 12.94 -8.05
C GLY A 324 -26.42 14.02 -6.98
N ASP A 325 -25.53 13.83 -6.00
CA ASP A 325 -25.29 14.83 -4.96
C ASP A 325 -24.25 15.88 -5.35
N VAL A 326 -24.51 17.13 -5.00
CA VAL A 326 -23.69 18.31 -5.34
C VAL A 326 -23.02 18.84 -4.07
N VAL A 327 -21.68 18.93 -4.09
CA VAL A 327 -20.89 19.57 -3.03
C VAL A 327 -20.44 20.93 -3.52
N ASN A 328 -20.92 22.00 -2.86
CA ASN A 328 -20.45 23.36 -3.14
C ASN A 328 -19.10 23.58 -2.48
N LEU A 329 -18.11 23.98 -3.28
CA LEU A 329 -16.79 24.33 -2.77
C LEU A 329 -16.79 25.81 -2.37
N PRO A 330 -16.08 26.18 -1.28
CA PRO A 330 -15.82 27.60 -0.98
C PRO A 330 -14.99 28.22 -2.10
N ASP A 331 -14.97 29.56 -2.21
CA ASP A 331 -14.41 30.31 -3.35
C ASP A 331 -13.06 29.77 -3.87
N TYR A 332 -13.12 28.92 -4.91
CA TYR A 332 -11.99 28.42 -5.67
C TYR A 332 -12.14 28.83 -7.12
N GLU A 333 -11.05 29.20 -7.77
CA GLU A 333 -11.04 29.41 -9.22
C GLU A 333 -11.30 28.07 -9.93
N SER A 334 -12.34 28.04 -10.76
CA SER A 334 -12.82 26.81 -11.39
C SER A 334 -11.78 26.13 -12.29
N ASP A 335 -10.90 26.91 -12.93
CA ASP A 335 -9.83 26.38 -13.77
C ASP A 335 -8.78 25.62 -12.94
N THR A 336 -8.39 26.18 -11.80
CA THR A 336 -7.45 25.56 -10.85
C THR A 336 -8.00 24.24 -10.31
N PHE A 337 -9.29 24.21 -9.97
CA PHE A 337 -9.93 22.98 -9.51
C PHE A 337 -10.03 21.92 -10.62
N GLY A 338 -10.32 22.31 -11.86
CA GLY A 338 -10.34 21.39 -13.00
C GLY A 338 -9.01 20.68 -13.24
N LEU A 339 -7.90 21.38 -13.03
CA LEU A 339 -6.54 20.85 -13.18
C LEU A 339 -6.16 19.90 -12.05
N TYR A 340 -6.54 20.22 -10.82
CA TYR A 340 -6.42 19.32 -9.68
C TYR A 340 -7.16 18.00 -9.93
N LEU A 341 -8.36 18.04 -10.52
CA LEU A 341 -9.12 16.84 -10.87
C LEU A 341 -8.47 16.03 -11.99
N GLN A 342 -7.92 16.70 -13.01
CA GLN A 342 -7.16 16.02 -14.07
C GLN A 342 -5.92 15.32 -13.52
N TRP A 343 -5.21 15.91 -12.56
CA TRP A 343 -4.10 15.26 -11.86
C TRP A 343 -4.56 14.01 -11.07
N CYS A 344 -5.66 14.13 -10.31
CA CYS A 344 -6.23 13.03 -9.54
C CYS A 344 -6.59 11.80 -10.41
N HIS A 345 -7.00 12.04 -11.65
CA HIS A 345 -7.40 10.99 -12.60
C HIS A 345 -6.21 10.46 -13.43
N ALA A 346 -5.40 11.33 -14.02
CA ALA A 346 -4.42 10.95 -15.04
C ALA A 346 -3.00 10.70 -14.51
N ASN A 347 -2.66 11.09 -13.27
CA ASN A 347 -1.28 11.02 -12.74
C ASN A 347 -0.22 11.76 -13.60
N ILE A 348 -0.63 12.61 -14.55
CA ILE A 348 0.28 13.39 -15.38
C ILE A 348 0.57 14.70 -14.64
N HIS A 349 1.85 14.95 -14.40
CA HIS A 349 2.33 16.26 -13.94
C HIS A 349 2.26 17.24 -15.11
N PRO A 350 1.49 18.33 -15.02
CA PRO A 350 1.62 19.42 -15.95
C PRO A 350 2.99 20.08 -15.78
N VAL A 351 3.69 20.27 -16.90
CA VAL A 351 5.01 20.90 -16.94
C VAL A 351 4.84 22.40 -16.68
N SER A 352 5.65 22.95 -15.78
CA SER A 352 5.77 24.41 -15.63
C SER A 352 6.63 24.96 -16.78
N GLU A 353 6.07 25.84 -17.62
CA GLU A 353 6.90 26.80 -18.35
C GLU A 353 7.37 27.84 -17.32
N GLU A 354 8.67 27.89 -17.02
CA GLU A 354 9.24 29.08 -16.40
C GLU A 354 8.96 30.26 -17.34
N SER A 355 8.16 31.22 -16.89
CA SER A 355 8.00 32.47 -17.61
C SER A 355 9.37 33.16 -17.65
N GLU A 356 9.99 33.22 -18.84
CA GLU A 356 11.06 34.16 -19.12
C GLU A 356 10.51 35.59 -18.98
N GLU A 357 10.44 36.11 -17.76
CA GLU A 357 10.44 37.55 -17.56
C GLU A 357 11.84 38.07 -17.91
N LYS A 358 11.97 38.58 -19.14
CA LYS A 358 13.09 39.44 -19.47
C LYS A 358 13.05 40.67 -18.56
N PRO A 359 14.18 41.09 -17.96
CA PRO A 359 14.20 42.32 -17.19
C PRO A 359 14.04 43.51 -18.15
N GLU A 360 12.96 44.28 -18.00
CA GLU A 360 12.84 45.61 -18.59
C GLU A 360 13.66 46.61 -17.75
N TYR A 361 14.59 47.29 -18.42
CA TYR A 361 15.24 48.53 -17.96
C TYR A 361 14.55 49.74 -18.60
#